data_AF-A0A9W6SZD8-F1
#
_entry.id   AF-A0A9W6SZD8-F1
#
_cell.length_a   1.000
_cell.length_b   1.000
_cell.length_c   1.000
_cell.angle_alpha   90.00
_cell.angle_beta   90.00
_cell.angle_gamma   90.00
#
_symmetry.space_group_name_H-M   'P 1'
#
loop_
_entity.id
_entity.type
_entity.pdbx_description
1 polymer ?
#
loop_
_entity_poly.entity_id
_entity_poly.type
_entity_poly.pdbx_seq_one_letter_code
_entity_poly.pdbx_strand_id
1 'polypeptide(L)'
;MAPIHIVRPENILKRAEDLIAVDQNEAALETLYNFITSKRTRGVQPSELEPIAFLFIELGIKQRDGKIIKDGLHQYKRNVQANEYGLQSVEAVVKKFIELAELRLTEAQEKANEIAKENEKTSESTSGYKLGDLDGFEIGVSPEDILMSSVSTEDSRDRSDREIVSPWLKFLWEAYRTVLDIMRNNSKLQIIYSQVVYKAFNFCIKYERKTEFRRLCELLRTHLQTSGQKQQPYNTFNKQQTQLFAIDLSDAETLQNHLDVRFQQLNVSVKLELWQESFKSVEDVHTLLTLSKRQPKPSVMVNYYENVAKIFSVSGNNLFHAAAKQKYFNLFSQSPIATVDELKKSASIHLLSALSISNADSNESANDSFSSSNNLSGNEDYRRRQSNRLASLLNLIKVPTRDSILRQIVDKNVLKISDNYLTELYHLLEEDLNPLTFASKTVEIFEEISKVEEYQIYIESLIEIILTKLFKKISEIYESVKLDYLIKLSTFSD
;
A
#
# COMPACT_ATOMS: atom_id res chain seq x y z
N MET A 1 20.47 -58.26 -2.71
CA MET A 1 19.51 -57.14 -2.49
C MET A 1 19.54 -56.84 -1.00
N ALA A 2 20.30 -55.83 -0.57
CA ALA A 2 20.50 -55.54 0.85
C ALA A 2 19.17 -55.08 1.49
N PRO A 3 18.89 -55.47 2.75
CA PRO A 3 17.62 -55.18 3.41
C PRO A 3 17.39 -53.67 3.51
N ILE A 4 16.18 -53.23 3.15
CA ILE A 4 15.75 -51.83 3.17
C ILE A 4 15.62 -51.40 4.63
N HIS A 5 16.69 -50.83 5.19
CA HIS A 5 16.69 -50.28 6.55
C HIS A 5 15.72 -49.09 6.61
N ILE A 6 14.59 -49.28 7.30
CA ILE A 6 13.65 -48.20 7.64
C ILE A 6 14.36 -47.31 8.67
N VAL A 7 14.87 -46.16 8.22
CA VAL A 7 15.47 -45.17 9.12
C VAL A 7 14.33 -44.47 9.87
N ARG A 8 14.27 -44.67 11.19
CA ARG A 8 13.29 -44.00 12.05
C ARG A 8 13.62 -42.50 12.14
N PRO A 9 12.60 -41.61 12.07
CA PRO A 9 12.80 -40.16 12.19
C PRO A 9 13.61 -39.76 13.43
N GLU A 10 13.36 -40.41 14.58
CA GLU A 10 14.06 -40.18 15.84
C GLU A 10 15.58 -40.37 15.75
N ASN A 11 16.05 -41.33 14.96
CA ASN A 11 17.48 -41.60 14.82
C ASN A 11 18.20 -40.50 14.05
N ILE A 12 17.50 -39.83 13.14
CA ILE A 12 18.03 -38.71 12.36
C ILE A 12 18.07 -37.44 13.21
N LEU A 13 17.05 -37.24 14.04
CA LEU A 13 17.04 -36.13 14.99
C LEU A 13 18.22 -36.23 15.97
N LYS A 14 18.42 -37.39 16.61
CA LYS A 14 19.58 -37.61 17.50
C LYS A 14 20.91 -37.43 16.77
N ARG A 15 21.03 -37.97 15.56
CA ARG A 15 22.24 -37.80 14.76
C ARG A 15 22.51 -36.32 14.41
N ALA A 16 21.47 -35.54 14.16
CA ALA A 16 21.63 -34.11 13.92
C ALA A 16 22.04 -33.38 15.20
N GLU A 17 21.47 -33.71 16.35
CA GLU A 17 21.87 -33.17 17.66
C GLU A 17 23.33 -33.49 18.00
N ASP A 18 23.76 -34.74 17.76
CA ASP A 18 25.16 -35.16 17.96
C ASP A 18 26.12 -34.36 17.06
N LEU A 19 25.75 -34.11 15.80
CA LEU A 19 26.56 -33.30 14.87
C LEU A 19 26.61 -31.82 15.28
N ILE A 20 25.51 -31.28 15.83
CA ILE A 20 25.47 -29.93 16.40
C ILE A 20 26.37 -29.84 17.63
N ALA A 21 26.40 -30.87 18.48
CA ALA A 21 27.28 -30.93 19.66
C ALA A 21 28.78 -30.96 19.29
N VAL A 22 29.12 -31.41 18.07
CA VAL A 22 30.49 -31.44 17.53
C VAL A 22 30.77 -30.21 16.65
N ASP A 23 29.93 -29.17 16.71
CA ASP A 23 30.00 -27.92 15.91
C ASP A 23 29.97 -28.13 14.38
N GLN A 24 29.59 -29.31 13.90
CA GLN A 24 29.45 -29.62 12.47
C GLN A 24 28.06 -29.25 11.94
N ASN A 25 27.74 -27.96 11.99
CA ASN A 25 26.41 -27.45 11.61
C ASN A 25 26.06 -27.71 10.13
N GLU A 26 27.03 -27.67 9.21
CA GLU A 26 26.81 -27.92 7.77
C GLU A 26 26.44 -29.38 7.50
N ALA A 27 27.17 -30.33 8.10
CA ALA A 27 26.89 -31.75 7.97
C ALA A 27 25.55 -32.14 8.62
N ALA A 28 25.20 -31.48 9.73
CA ALA A 28 23.90 -31.63 10.37
C ALA A 28 22.77 -31.16 9.44
N LEU A 29 22.92 -29.99 8.82
CA LEU A 29 21.96 -29.43 7.87
C LEU A 29 21.77 -30.34 6.64
N GLU A 30 22.87 -30.85 6.06
CA GLU A 30 22.79 -31.75 4.90
C GLU A 30 22.09 -33.06 5.26
N THR A 31 22.36 -33.62 6.45
CA THR A 31 21.70 -34.83 6.94
C THR A 31 20.20 -34.64 7.09
N LEU A 32 19.77 -33.51 7.67
CA LEU A 32 18.35 -33.15 7.83
C LEU A 32 17.68 -32.89 6.46
N TYR A 33 18.36 -32.16 5.57
CA TYR A 33 17.89 -31.87 4.23
C TYR A 33 17.65 -33.16 3.43
N ASN A 34 18.63 -34.07 3.41
CA ASN A 34 18.52 -35.36 2.70
C ASN A 34 17.36 -36.21 3.23
N PHE A 35 17.05 -36.11 4.51
CA PHE A 35 15.90 -36.80 5.07
C PHE A 35 14.57 -36.16 4.64
N ILE A 36 14.41 -34.85 4.82
CA ILE A 36 13.17 -34.11 4.51
C ILE A 36 12.81 -34.24 3.02
N THR A 37 13.81 -34.18 2.14
CA THR A 37 13.65 -34.32 0.69
C THR A 37 13.35 -35.76 0.23
N SER A 38 13.70 -36.76 1.03
CA SER A 38 13.52 -38.17 0.68
C SER A 38 12.06 -38.55 0.48
N LYS A 39 11.77 -39.38 -0.53
CA LYS A 39 10.43 -39.96 -0.74
C LYS A 39 9.95 -40.82 0.44
N ARG A 40 10.87 -41.23 1.31
CA ARG A 40 10.59 -42.06 2.51
C ARG A 40 9.74 -41.32 3.55
N THR A 41 9.75 -39.98 3.56
CA THR A 41 8.99 -39.17 4.51
C THR A 41 7.49 -39.11 4.23
N ARG A 42 7.05 -39.57 3.05
CA ARG A 42 5.62 -39.59 2.67
C ARG A 42 4.76 -40.52 3.54
N GLY A 43 5.35 -41.61 4.04
CA GLY A 43 4.65 -42.57 4.89
C GLY A 43 4.78 -42.31 6.39
N VAL A 44 5.52 -41.26 6.78
CA VAL A 44 5.77 -40.90 8.19
C VAL A 44 4.64 -40.00 8.67
N GLN A 45 4.26 -40.12 9.94
CA GLN A 45 3.26 -39.24 10.54
C GLN A 45 3.79 -37.79 10.60
N PRO A 46 2.98 -36.77 10.27
CA PRO A 46 3.42 -35.37 10.30
C PRO A 46 3.98 -34.91 11.65
N SER A 47 3.43 -35.42 12.76
CA SER A 47 3.85 -35.08 14.13
C SER A 47 5.33 -35.42 14.41
N GLU A 48 5.83 -36.54 13.88
CA GLU A 48 7.22 -36.97 14.06
C GLU A 48 8.19 -36.21 13.14
N LEU A 49 7.68 -35.63 12.05
CA LEU A 49 8.49 -34.90 11.07
C LEU A 49 8.63 -33.41 11.44
N GLU A 50 7.70 -32.89 12.24
CA GLU A 50 7.67 -31.48 12.64
C GLU A 50 8.89 -31.03 13.46
N PRO A 51 9.35 -31.75 14.50
CA PRO A 51 10.57 -31.39 15.24
C PRO A 51 11.83 -31.37 14.35
N ILE A 52 11.91 -32.30 13.39
CA ILE A 52 13.01 -32.37 12.42
C ILE A 52 12.99 -31.15 11.49
N ALA A 53 11.80 -30.75 11.04
CA ALA A 53 11.62 -29.56 10.21
C ALA A 53 11.96 -28.27 10.97
N PHE A 54 11.62 -28.16 12.26
CA PHE A 54 12.01 -27.02 13.10
C PHE A 54 13.53 -26.92 13.25
N LEU A 55 14.20 -28.04 13.58
CA LEU A 55 15.66 -28.05 13.71
C LEU A 55 16.36 -27.69 12.38
N PHE A 56 15.83 -28.21 11.26
CA PHE A 56 16.32 -27.87 9.92
C PHE A 56 16.22 -26.37 9.63
N ILE A 57 15.09 -25.75 9.98
CA ILE A 57 14.92 -24.29 9.82
C ILE A 57 15.88 -23.51 10.72
N GLU A 58 16.00 -23.89 11.99
CA GLU A 58 16.89 -23.20 12.93
C GLU A 58 18.33 -23.21 12.45
N LEU A 59 18.83 -24.34 11.97
CA LEU A 59 20.16 -24.46 11.39
C LEU A 59 20.29 -23.68 10.08
N GLY A 60 19.29 -23.77 9.19
CA GLY A 60 19.30 -23.05 7.93
C GLY A 60 19.35 -21.52 8.12
N ILE A 61 18.64 -20.99 9.11
CA ILE A 61 18.69 -19.55 9.43
C ILE A 61 20.05 -19.16 10.00
N LYS A 62 20.65 -19.98 10.88
CA LYS A 62 22.00 -19.72 11.42
C LYS A 62 23.04 -19.61 10.31
N GLN A 63 22.95 -20.43 9.27
CA GLN A 63 23.85 -20.40 8.11
C GLN A 63 23.46 -19.37 7.04
N ARG A 64 22.29 -18.73 7.16
CA ARG A 64 21.71 -17.79 6.17
C ARG A 64 21.45 -18.40 4.78
N ASP A 65 21.27 -19.72 4.71
CA ASP A 65 21.04 -20.45 3.46
C ASP A 65 19.56 -20.48 3.04
N GLY A 66 19.03 -19.32 2.65
CA GLY A 66 17.63 -19.17 2.24
C GLY A 66 17.21 -20.07 1.06
N LYS A 67 18.15 -20.41 0.16
CA LYS A 67 17.89 -21.29 -0.99
C LYS A 67 17.61 -22.73 -0.56
N ILE A 68 18.40 -23.26 0.38
CA ILE A 68 18.25 -24.63 0.88
C ILE A 68 16.94 -24.75 1.67
N ILE A 69 16.62 -23.75 2.50
CA ILE A 69 15.34 -23.69 3.22
C ILE A 69 14.17 -23.69 2.24
N LYS A 70 14.22 -22.84 1.21
CA LYS A 70 13.16 -22.75 0.20
C LYS A 70 12.90 -24.11 -0.45
N ASP A 71 13.95 -24.77 -0.93
CA ASP A 71 13.79 -26.05 -1.61
C ASP A 71 13.32 -27.14 -0.63
N GLY A 72 13.94 -27.21 0.55
CA GLY A 72 13.56 -28.13 1.63
C GLY A 72 12.08 -27.99 2.02
N LEU A 73 11.56 -26.77 2.18
CA LEU A 73 10.15 -26.53 2.51
C LEU A 73 9.18 -26.87 1.37
N HIS A 74 9.55 -26.60 0.11
CA HIS A 74 8.73 -27.03 -1.04
C HIS A 74 8.62 -28.56 -1.09
N GLN A 75 9.74 -29.26 -0.86
CA GLN A 75 9.77 -30.72 -0.82
C GLN A 75 9.02 -31.29 0.39
N TYR A 76 9.19 -30.68 1.56
CA TYR A 76 8.44 -30.99 2.78
C TYR A 76 6.93 -30.90 2.54
N LYS A 77 6.44 -29.76 2.01
CA LYS A 77 5.03 -29.60 1.65
C LYS A 77 4.57 -30.70 0.69
N ARG A 78 5.35 -31.01 -0.34
CA ARG A 78 5.02 -32.05 -1.32
C ARG A 78 4.91 -33.44 -0.71
N ASN A 79 5.72 -33.76 0.29
CA ASN A 79 5.72 -35.05 0.95
C ASN A 79 4.58 -35.19 1.96
N VAL A 80 4.24 -34.09 2.64
CA VAL A 80 3.28 -34.05 3.74
C VAL A 80 1.84 -33.79 3.28
N GLN A 81 1.64 -33.16 2.12
CA GLN A 81 0.30 -32.79 1.59
C GLN A 81 -0.67 -33.97 1.34
N ALA A 82 -0.17 -35.20 1.27
CA ALA A 82 -1.00 -36.39 1.09
C ALA A 82 -1.68 -36.84 2.41
N ASN A 83 -1.16 -36.40 3.56
CA ASN A 83 -1.64 -36.77 4.88
C ASN A 83 -2.70 -35.76 5.37
N GLU A 84 -3.69 -36.24 6.12
CA GLU A 84 -4.85 -35.44 6.57
C GLU A 84 -4.44 -34.24 7.46
N TYR A 85 -3.56 -34.46 8.44
CA TYR A 85 -2.98 -33.43 9.31
C TYR A 85 -1.73 -32.75 8.74
N GLY A 86 -1.37 -33.09 7.49
CA GLY A 86 -0.12 -32.64 6.91
C GLY A 86 -0.06 -31.12 6.68
N LEU A 87 -1.17 -30.53 6.22
CA LEU A 87 -1.22 -29.09 5.94
C LEU A 87 -1.08 -28.24 7.22
N GLN A 88 -1.59 -28.74 8.35
CA GLN A 88 -1.45 -28.08 9.66
C GLN A 88 0.01 -28.10 10.13
N SER A 89 0.72 -29.20 9.89
CA SER A 89 2.16 -29.26 10.19
C SER A 89 2.96 -28.31 9.29
N VAL A 90 2.62 -28.20 7.99
CA VAL A 90 3.21 -27.20 7.08
C VAL A 90 2.96 -25.77 7.59
N GLU A 91 1.76 -25.48 8.09
CA GLU A 91 1.43 -24.19 8.71
C GLU A 91 2.32 -23.90 9.93
N ALA A 92 2.47 -24.84 10.84
CA ALA A 92 3.28 -24.68 12.05
C ALA A 92 4.76 -24.43 11.70
N VAL A 93 5.31 -25.22 10.78
CA VAL A 93 6.70 -25.11 10.26
C VAL A 93 6.94 -23.74 9.62
N VAL A 94 6.00 -23.26 8.81
CA VAL A 94 6.08 -21.96 8.15
C VAL A 94 5.97 -20.79 9.14
N LYS A 95 5.06 -20.88 10.12
CA LYS A 95 4.93 -19.85 11.17
C LYS A 95 6.23 -19.74 11.97
N LYS A 96 6.79 -20.87 12.38
CA LYS A 96 8.05 -20.92 13.11
C LYS A 96 9.21 -20.35 12.29
N PHE A 97 9.25 -20.59 10.98
CA PHE A 97 10.25 -20.01 10.09
C PHE A 97 10.22 -18.48 10.09
N ILE A 98 9.02 -17.87 9.98
CA ILE A 98 8.88 -16.41 10.04
C ILE A 98 9.27 -15.88 11.42
N GLU A 99 8.78 -16.50 12.50
CA GLU A 99 9.09 -16.06 13.88
C GLU A 99 10.59 -16.09 14.18
N LEU A 100 11.30 -17.14 13.76
CA LEU A 100 12.75 -17.22 13.93
C LEU A 100 13.49 -16.20 13.08
N ALA A 101 13.03 -15.93 11.85
CA ALA A 101 13.62 -14.90 11.00
C ALA A 101 13.40 -13.48 11.58
N GLU A 102 12.21 -13.21 12.14
CA GLU A 102 11.91 -11.96 12.85
C GLU A 102 12.79 -11.79 14.10
N LEU A 103 12.95 -12.86 14.89
CA LEU A 103 13.80 -12.87 16.08
C LEU A 103 15.28 -12.60 15.75
N ARG A 104 15.81 -13.19 14.66
CA ARG A 104 17.17 -12.90 14.22
C ARG A 104 17.35 -11.47 13.74
N LEU A 105 16.32 -10.87 13.14
CA LEU A 105 16.34 -9.47 12.76
C LEU A 105 16.36 -8.55 13.99
N THR A 106 15.58 -8.86 15.03
CA THR A 106 15.59 -8.07 16.27
C THR A 106 16.93 -8.17 16.99
N GLU A 107 17.52 -9.37 17.08
CA GLU A 107 18.88 -9.55 17.63
C GLU A 107 19.93 -8.75 16.83
N ALA A 108 19.80 -8.70 15.50
CA ALA A 108 20.71 -7.93 14.66
C ALA A 108 20.55 -6.41 14.85
N GLN A 109 19.33 -5.93 15.03
CA GLN A 109 19.06 -4.52 15.37
C GLN A 109 19.62 -4.15 16.74
N GLU A 110 19.49 -5.03 17.73
CA GLU A 110 20.07 -4.82 19.06
C GLU A 110 21.59 -4.71 18.99
N LYS A 111 22.26 -5.62 18.27
CA LYS A 111 23.71 -5.57 18.05
C LYS A 111 24.16 -4.30 17.31
N ALA A 112 23.43 -3.89 16.28
CA ALA A 112 23.74 -2.65 15.57
C ALA A 112 23.61 -1.41 16.48
N ASN A 113 22.58 -1.38 17.33
CA ASN A 113 22.40 -0.33 18.33
C ASN A 113 23.48 -0.33 19.41
N GLU A 114 23.97 -1.50 19.84
CA GLU A 114 25.09 -1.61 20.78
C GLU A 114 26.38 -1.04 20.18
N ILE A 115 26.69 -1.41 18.94
CA ILE A 115 27.87 -0.91 18.21
C ILE A 115 27.76 0.61 17.98
N ALA A 116 26.57 1.11 17.63
CA ALA A 116 26.33 2.55 17.51
C ALA A 116 26.61 3.28 18.82
N LYS A 117 26.15 2.75 19.97
CA LYS A 117 26.43 3.31 21.29
C LYS A 117 27.90 3.26 21.67
N GLU A 118 28.63 2.22 21.27
CA GLU A 118 30.08 2.13 21.48
C GLU A 118 30.82 3.18 20.66
N ASN A 119 30.43 3.38 19.39
CA ASN A 119 31.00 4.42 18.53
C ASN A 119 30.69 5.84 19.03
N GLU A 120 29.47 6.08 19.54
CA GLU A 120 29.08 7.36 20.17
C GLU A 120 29.90 7.64 21.44
N LYS A 121 30.09 6.65 22.32
CA LYS A 121 30.93 6.79 23.53
C LYS A 121 32.40 7.08 23.20
N THR A 122 32.91 6.50 22.12
CA THR A 122 34.28 6.74 21.65
C THR A 122 34.43 8.15 21.06
N SER A 123 33.38 8.67 20.43
CA SER A 123 33.32 10.04 19.92
C SER A 123 33.19 11.08 21.04
N GLU A 124 32.39 10.81 22.09
CA GLU A 124 32.23 11.68 23.26
C GLU A 124 33.46 11.73 24.18
N SER A 125 34.21 10.63 24.29
CA SER A 125 35.49 10.64 25.03
C SER A 125 36.60 11.41 24.30
N THR A 126 36.39 11.79 23.04
CA THR A 126 37.33 12.59 22.23
C THR A 126 36.87 14.04 22.03
N SER A 127 35.62 14.40 22.37
CA SER A 127 35.13 15.80 22.35
C SER A 127 35.38 16.56 23.66
N GLY A 128 35.87 15.86 24.70
CA GLY A 128 36.23 16.42 26.00
C GLY A 128 37.64 17.02 26.10
N TYR A 129 38.11 17.79 25.11
CA TYR A 129 39.36 18.54 25.26
C TYR A 129 39.08 20.01 25.58
N LYS A 130 39.35 20.36 26.85
CA LYS A 130 39.46 21.73 27.33
C LYS A 130 40.45 22.49 26.44
N LEU A 131 40.02 23.67 25.98
CA LEU A 131 40.83 24.68 25.33
C LEU A 131 41.96 25.13 26.29
N GLY A 132 43.14 24.53 26.19
CA GLY A 132 44.32 24.89 26.95
C GLY A 132 45.58 24.21 26.41
N ASP A 133 46.48 25.03 25.86
CA ASP A 133 47.86 24.77 25.42
C ASP A 133 48.10 23.99 24.11
N LEU A 134 48.28 24.80 23.05
CA LEU A 134 49.40 24.82 22.10
C LEU A 134 50.09 23.47 21.75
N ASP A 135 49.98 23.14 20.45
CA ASP A 135 50.86 22.28 19.64
C ASP A 135 50.48 20.79 19.42
N GLY A 136 49.19 20.53 19.18
CA GLY A 136 48.75 19.25 18.61
C GLY A 136 47.34 19.34 18.04
N PHE A 137 47.21 19.63 16.74
CA PHE A 137 45.92 19.59 16.04
C PHE A 137 45.57 18.11 15.76
N GLU A 138 45.27 17.33 16.80
CA GLU A 138 44.71 16.00 16.62
C GLU A 138 43.23 16.14 16.27
N ILE A 139 42.96 16.04 14.97
CA ILE A 139 41.62 15.94 14.41
C ILE A 139 41.03 14.63 14.96
N GLY A 140 40.19 14.72 15.99
CA GLY A 140 39.47 13.58 16.60
C GLY A 140 38.43 12.91 15.69
N VAL A 141 38.47 13.20 14.40
CA VAL A 141 37.67 12.56 13.35
C VAL A 141 38.68 11.88 12.44
N SER A 142 38.56 10.56 12.27
CA SER A 142 39.43 9.82 11.36
C SER A 142 39.47 10.52 9.99
N PRO A 143 40.64 10.73 9.38
CA PRO A 143 40.73 11.33 8.03
C PRO A 143 39.84 10.61 7.01
N GLU A 144 39.61 9.31 7.21
CA GLU A 144 38.69 8.51 6.41
C GLU A 144 37.22 8.92 6.60
N ASP A 145 36.79 9.26 7.82
CA ASP A 145 35.42 9.72 8.10
C ASP A 145 35.16 11.13 7.55
N ILE A 146 36.16 12.02 7.59
CA ILE A 146 36.08 13.33 6.95
C ILE A 146 35.97 13.20 5.43
N LEU A 147 36.78 12.32 4.83
CA LEU A 147 36.69 12.06 3.39
C LEU A 147 35.34 11.46 3.02
N MET A 148 34.83 10.52 3.80
CA MET A 148 33.55 9.88 3.53
C MET A 148 32.35 10.81 3.74
N SER A 149 32.39 11.70 4.74
CA SER A 149 31.35 12.73 4.94
C SER A 149 31.35 13.82 3.85
N SER A 150 32.50 14.07 3.21
CA SER A 150 32.58 14.99 2.06
C SER A 150 31.94 14.43 0.78
N VAL A 151 31.85 13.09 0.66
CA VAL A 151 31.33 12.40 -0.52
C VAL A 151 29.90 11.88 -0.30
N SER A 152 29.50 11.62 0.94
CA SER A 152 28.21 11.04 1.28
C SER A 152 27.65 11.67 2.55
N THR A 153 26.36 11.98 2.53
CA THR A 153 25.60 12.45 3.70
C THR A 153 25.19 11.31 4.65
N GLU A 154 25.75 10.11 4.47
CA GLU A 154 25.42 8.91 5.27
C GLU A 154 26.24 8.91 6.56
N ASP A 155 25.53 8.90 7.70
CA ASP A 155 26.12 8.83 9.05
C ASP A 155 26.81 7.49 9.30
N SER A 156 27.74 7.45 10.26
CA SER A 156 28.43 6.22 10.67
C SER A 156 27.46 5.12 11.14
N ARG A 157 26.35 5.52 11.77
CA ARG A 157 25.24 4.65 12.17
C ARG A 157 24.52 4.01 10.99
N ASP A 158 24.22 4.77 9.94
CA ASP A 158 23.56 4.26 8.74
C ASP A 158 24.41 3.20 8.03
N ARG A 159 25.75 3.35 8.09
CA ARG A 159 26.69 2.37 7.55
C ARG A 159 26.69 1.08 8.35
N SER A 160 26.74 1.14 9.69
CA SER A 160 26.65 -0.05 10.54
C SER A 160 25.30 -0.76 10.39
N ASP A 161 24.19 -0.01 10.28
CA ASP A 161 22.86 -0.57 10.02
C ASP A 161 22.80 -1.23 8.64
N ARG A 162 23.44 -0.65 7.63
CA ARG A 162 23.52 -1.24 6.30
C ARG A 162 24.36 -2.52 6.26
N GLU A 163 25.43 -2.61 7.04
CA GLU A 163 26.29 -3.79 7.09
C GLU A 163 25.65 -4.94 7.88
N ILE A 164 25.08 -4.65 9.04
CA ILE A 164 24.61 -5.67 9.99
C ILE A 164 23.13 -5.98 9.76
N VAL A 165 22.28 -4.96 9.65
CA VAL A 165 20.82 -5.12 9.64
C VAL A 165 20.29 -5.37 8.21
N SER A 166 20.85 -4.72 7.18
CA SER A 166 20.37 -4.87 5.80
C SER A 166 20.38 -6.32 5.28
N PRO A 167 21.42 -7.16 5.53
CA PRO A 167 21.39 -8.57 5.13
C PRO A 167 20.23 -9.33 5.76
N TRP A 168 19.92 -9.08 7.04
CA TRP A 168 18.81 -9.72 7.73
C TRP A 168 17.45 -9.20 7.25
N LEU A 169 17.33 -7.92 6.89
CA LEU A 169 16.13 -7.38 6.24
C LEU A 169 15.87 -8.06 4.90
N LYS A 170 16.90 -8.22 4.07
CA LYS A 170 16.80 -8.94 2.79
C LYS A 170 16.41 -10.41 3.01
N PHE A 171 17.04 -11.07 3.99
CA PHE A 171 16.73 -12.45 4.35
C PHE A 171 15.27 -12.60 4.82
N LEU A 172 14.79 -11.70 5.69
CA LEU A 172 13.41 -11.73 6.17
C LEU A 172 12.41 -11.49 5.03
N TRP A 173 12.70 -10.56 4.12
CA TRP A 173 11.91 -10.37 2.90
C TRP A 173 11.86 -11.64 2.04
N GLU A 174 13.00 -12.31 1.84
CA GLU A 174 13.05 -13.58 1.11
C GLU A 174 12.29 -14.69 1.86
N ALA A 175 12.33 -14.72 3.19
CA ALA A 175 11.53 -15.63 4.02
C ALA A 175 10.03 -15.40 3.79
N TYR A 176 9.56 -14.16 3.82
CA TYR A 176 8.16 -13.83 3.47
C TYR A 176 7.79 -14.29 2.06
N ARG A 177 8.64 -13.99 1.06
CA ARG A 177 8.40 -14.38 -0.33
C ARG A 177 8.32 -15.90 -0.49
N THR A 178 9.27 -16.64 0.08
CA THR A 178 9.31 -18.10 -0.01
C THR A 178 8.08 -18.74 0.63
N VAL A 179 7.67 -18.24 1.80
CA VAL A 179 6.47 -18.69 2.49
C VAL A 179 5.21 -18.46 1.64
N LEU A 180 5.06 -17.26 1.05
CA LEU A 180 3.93 -16.98 0.15
C LEU A 180 3.94 -17.87 -1.10
N ASP A 181 5.11 -18.13 -1.68
CA ASP A 181 5.29 -19.05 -2.80
C ASP A 181 4.91 -20.50 -2.43
N ILE A 182 5.20 -20.92 -1.19
CA ILE A 182 4.85 -22.25 -0.68
C ILE A 182 3.34 -22.36 -0.47
N MET A 183 2.68 -21.36 0.10
CA MET A 183 1.26 -21.43 0.47
C MET A 183 0.28 -21.11 -0.67
N ARG A 184 0.75 -20.56 -1.80
CA ARG A 184 -0.12 -20.16 -2.92
C ARG A 184 -1.02 -21.29 -3.44
N ASN A 185 -2.19 -20.91 -3.96
CA ASN A 185 -3.13 -21.79 -4.68
C ASN A 185 -3.61 -23.01 -3.87
N ASN A 186 -3.79 -22.85 -2.55
CA ASN A 186 -4.40 -23.87 -1.69
C ASN A 186 -5.53 -23.24 -0.86
N SER A 187 -6.76 -23.76 -1.00
CA SER A 187 -7.93 -23.25 -0.28
C SER A 187 -7.80 -23.37 1.24
N LYS A 188 -7.25 -24.47 1.75
CA LYS A 188 -7.08 -24.70 3.21
C LYS A 188 -6.01 -23.79 3.85
N LEU A 189 -5.03 -23.34 3.08
CA LEU A 189 -3.95 -22.46 3.57
C LEU A 189 -4.23 -20.96 3.33
N GLN A 190 -5.40 -20.62 2.80
CA GLN A 190 -5.70 -19.24 2.38
C GLN A 190 -5.68 -18.25 3.55
N ILE A 191 -6.21 -18.64 4.72
CA ILE A 191 -6.27 -17.76 5.89
C ILE A 191 -4.86 -17.40 6.35
N ILE A 192 -3.98 -18.39 6.47
CA ILE A 192 -2.58 -18.18 6.87
C ILE A 192 -1.84 -17.39 5.80
N TYR A 193 -2.12 -17.66 4.52
CA TYR A 193 -1.58 -16.88 3.41
C TYR A 193 -1.92 -15.39 3.57
N SER A 194 -3.18 -15.04 3.81
CA SER A 194 -3.59 -13.65 4.06
C SER A 194 -2.90 -13.05 5.30
N GLN A 195 -2.78 -13.81 6.39
CA GLN A 195 -2.07 -13.37 7.60
C GLN A 195 -0.59 -13.06 7.32
N VAL A 196 0.10 -13.90 6.56
CA VAL A 196 1.51 -13.66 6.20
C VAL A 196 1.64 -12.47 5.26
N VAL A 197 0.69 -12.26 4.33
CA VAL A 197 0.67 -11.05 3.51
C VAL A 197 0.53 -9.80 4.38
N TYR A 198 -0.35 -9.81 5.40
CA TYR A 198 -0.47 -8.69 6.34
C TYR A 198 0.82 -8.44 7.14
N LYS A 199 1.49 -9.50 7.60
CA LYS A 199 2.82 -9.36 8.23
C LYS A 199 3.85 -8.75 7.28
N ALA A 200 3.89 -9.21 6.04
CA ALA A 200 4.81 -8.67 5.02
C ALA A 200 4.51 -7.20 4.67
N PHE A 201 3.23 -6.79 4.65
CA PHE A 201 2.87 -5.37 4.51
C PHE A 201 3.33 -4.53 5.71
N ASN A 202 3.13 -5.01 6.94
CA ASN A 202 3.59 -4.31 8.13
C ASN A 202 5.13 -4.21 8.17
N PHE A 203 5.84 -5.25 7.72
CA PHE A 203 7.28 -5.21 7.52
C PHE A 203 7.69 -4.11 6.53
N CYS A 204 7.01 -4.01 5.37
CA CYS A 204 7.30 -2.97 4.39
C CYS A 204 7.06 -1.55 4.92
N ILE A 205 6.04 -1.36 5.77
CA ILE A 205 5.76 -0.08 6.44
C ILE A 205 6.84 0.22 7.48
N LYS A 206 7.11 -0.72 8.39
CA LYS A 206 8.01 -0.52 9.53
C LYS A 206 9.44 -0.15 9.11
N TYR A 207 9.91 -0.72 8.00
CA TYR A 207 11.27 -0.49 7.47
C TYR A 207 11.28 0.33 6.17
N GLU A 208 10.16 0.96 5.81
CA GLU A 208 9.99 1.81 4.62
C GLU A 208 10.52 1.22 3.30
N ARG A 209 10.37 -0.10 3.12
CA ARG A 209 10.91 -0.85 1.98
C ARG A 209 10.02 -0.75 0.75
N LYS A 210 10.05 0.42 0.10
CA LYS A 210 9.21 0.72 -1.09
C LYS A 210 9.41 -0.24 -2.27
N THR A 211 10.62 -0.75 -2.50
CA THR A 211 10.92 -1.66 -3.63
C THR A 211 10.39 -3.07 -3.41
N GLU A 212 10.50 -3.57 -2.19
CA GLU A 212 10.00 -4.89 -1.78
C GLU A 212 8.47 -4.88 -1.77
N PHE A 213 7.84 -3.80 -1.30
CA PHE A 213 6.39 -3.63 -1.40
C PHE A 213 5.88 -3.71 -2.85
N ARG A 214 6.54 -3.04 -3.81
CA ARG A 214 6.17 -3.15 -5.24
C ARG A 214 6.31 -4.57 -5.76
N ARG A 215 7.38 -5.28 -5.39
CA ARG A 215 7.57 -6.70 -5.74
C ARG A 215 6.51 -7.60 -5.10
N LEU A 216 6.10 -7.31 -3.88
CA LEU A 216 5.04 -8.02 -3.18
C LEU A 216 3.71 -7.88 -3.92
N CYS A 217 3.33 -6.65 -4.28
CA CYS A 217 2.08 -6.39 -5.01
C CYS A 217 2.04 -7.16 -6.34
N GLU A 218 3.15 -7.15 -7.09
CA GLU A 218 3.24 -7.90 -8.35
C GLU A 218 3.17 -9.43 -8.15
N LEU A 219 3.82 -9.94 -7.10
CA LEU A 219 3.72 -11.35 -6.72
C LEU A 219 2.26 -11.73 -6.39
N LEU A 220 1.54 -10.87 -5.66
CA LEU A 220 0.13 -11.08 -5.33
C LEU A 220 -0.77 -11.08 -6.58
N ARG A 221 -0.48 -10.24 -7.59
CA ARG A 221 -1.18 -10.25 -8.89
C ARG A 221 -0.90 -11.55 -9.65
N THR A 222 0.36 -11.95 -9.73
CA THR A 222 0.78 -13.20 -10.37
C THR A 222 0.08 -14.42 -9.74
N HIS A 223 -0.02 -14.44 -8.41
CA HIS A 223 -0.72 -15.50 -7.68
C HIS A 223 -2.21 -15.56 -8.03
N LEU A 224 -2.88 -14.40 -8.10
CA LEU A 224 -4.29 -14.31 -8.46
C LEU A 224 -4.55 -14.68 -9.94
N GLN A 225 -3.68 -14.27 -10.85
CA GLN A 225 -3.77 -14.67 -12.26
C GLN A 225 -3.59 -16.19 -12.42
N THR A 226 -2.66 -16.79 -11.66
CA THR A 226 -2.43 -18.24 -11.67
C THR A 226 -3.63 -19.02 -11.14
N SER A 227 -4.34 -18.51 -10.13
CA SER A 227 -5.57 -19.16 -9.63
C SER A 227 -6.70 -19.05 -10.66
N GLY A 228 -6.87 -17.90 -11.32
CA GLY A 228 -7.87 -17.70 -12.38
C GLY A 228 -7.64 -18.54 -13.64
N GLN A 229 -6.39 -18.73 -14.08
CA GLN A 229 -6.08 -19.56 -15.25
C GLN A 229 -6.38 -21.06 -15.03
N LYS A 230 -6.25 -21.56 -13.79
CA LYS A 230 -6.52 -22.97 -13.46
C LYS A 230 -7.99 -23.36 -13.58
N GLN A 231 -8.90 -22.38 -13.62
CA GLN A 231 -10.34 -22.55 -13.79
C GLN A 231 -10.76 -22.72 -15.27
N GLN A 232 -9.87 -22.48 -16.24
CA GLN A 232 -10.20 -22.66 -17.66
C GLN A 232 -10.23 -24.17 -18.04
N PRO A 233 -11.28 -24.64 -18.74
CA PRO A 233 -11.52 -26.07 -18.99
C PRO A 233 -10.66 -26.71 -20.10
N TYR A 234 -9.74 -25.98 -20.74
CA TYR A 234 -9.13 -26.41 -22.03
C TYR A 234 -7.68 -26.90 -21.99
N ASN A 235 -7.15 -27.51 -20.91
CA ASN A 235 -5.82 -28.15 -20.98
C ASN A 235 -5.62 -29.39 -20.05
N THR A 236 -5.59 -30.55 -20.73
CA THR A 236 -4.69 -31.73 -20.62
C THR A 236 -4.57 -32.52 -19.30
N PHE A 237 -5.26 -33.68 -19.28
CA PHE A 237 -4.91 -35.05 -18.83
C PHE A 237 -4.16 -35.38 -17.51
N ASN A 238 -3.63 -34.43 -16.72
CA ASN A 238 -2.88 -34.73 -15.47
C ASN A 238 -3.47 -34.05 -14.20
N LYS A 239 -4.78 -33.85 -14.13
CA LYS A 239 -5.43 -32.95 -13.14
C LYS A 239 -6.14 -33.60 -11.94
N GLN A 240 -6.16 -34.92 -11.76
CA GLN A 240 -7.04 -35.52 -10.72
C GLN A 240 -6.60 -35.27 -9.26
N GLN A 241 -5.31 -35.04 -8.97
CA GLN A 241 -4.86 -34.75 -7.59
C GLN A 241 -4.74 -33.25 -7.27
N THR A 242 -4.50 -32.39 -8.26
CA THR A 242 -4.26 -30.95 -8.05
C THR A 242 -5.56 -30.13 -7.94
N GLN A 243 -6.72 -30.73 -8.27
CA GLN A 243 -8.01 -30.05 -8.23
C GLN A 243 -8.71 -30.07 -6.86
N LEU A 244 -8.32 -30.95 -5.93
CA LEU A 244 -8.97 -31.06 -4.61
C LEU A 244 -8.70 -29.86 -3.67
N PHE A 245 -7.59 -29.15 -3.87
CA PHE A 245 -7.19 -28.00 -3.04
C PHE A 245 -7.12 -26.69 -3.84
N ALA A 246 -7.58 -26.67 -5.08
CA ALA A 246 -7.54 -25.47 -5.92
C ALA A 246 -8.47 -24.39 -5.35
N ILE A 247 -8.05 -23.13 -5.47
CA ILE A 247 -8.85 -21.98 -5.05
C ILE A 247 -9.97 -21.75 -6.06
N ASP A 248 -11.21 -21.80 -5.61
CA ASP A 248 -12.37 -21.43 -6.40
C ASP A 248 -12.68 -19.94 -6.20
N LEU A 249 -12.57 -19.14 -7.26
CA LEU A 249 -12.86 -17.70 -7.22
C LEU A 249 -14.38 -17.44 -7.29
N SER A 250 -15.18 -18.48 -7.53
CA SER A 250 -16.64 -18.43 -7.42
C SER A 250 -17.09 -18.43 -5.96
N ASP A 251 -16.26 -18.93 -5.05
CA ASP A 251 -16.55 -18.97 -3.63
C ASP A 251 -16.49 -17.58 -2.99
N ALA A 252 -17.55 -17.23 -2.26
CA ALA A 252 -17.74 -15.90 -1.70
C ALA A 252 -16.77 -15.60 -0.54
N GLU A 253 -16.41 -16.61 0.26
CA GLU A 253 -15.48 -16.44 1.38
C GLU A 253 -14.05 -16.25 0.87
N THR A 254 -13.65 -17.09 -0.09
CA THR A 254 -12.38 -17.00 -0.79
C THR A 254 -12.18 -15.62 -1.43
N LEU A 255 -13.22 -15.11 -2.10
CA LEU A 255 -13.16 -13.81 -2.77
C LEU A 255 -13.10 -12.66 -1.77
N GLN A 256 -13.84 -12.73 -0.67
CA GLN A 256 -13.78 -11.75 0.42
C GLN A 256 -12.37 -11.69 1.03
N ASN A 257 -11.72 -12.83 1.25
CA ASN A 257 -10.34 -12.86 1.76
C ASN A 257 -9.36 -12.17 0.80
N HIS A 258 -9.49 -12.38 -0.52
CA HIS A 258 -8.68 -11.68 -1.52
C HIS A 258 -8.95 -10.18 -1.53
N LEU A 259 -10.21 -9.78 -1.41
CA LEU A 259 -10.64 -8.39 -1.34
C LEU A 259 -10.05 -7.68 -0.12
N ASP A 260 -10.12 -8.30 1.06
CA ASP A 260 -9.56 -7.75 2.30
C ASP A 260 -8.04 -7.52 2.20
N VAL A 261 -7.32 -8.47 1.57
CA VAL A 261 -5.88 -8.31 1.29
C VAL A 261 -5.61 -7.13 0.36
N ARG A 262 -6.43 -6.93 -0.68
CA ARG A 262 -6.26 -5.81 -1.62
C ARG A 262 -6.61 -4.46 -1.01
N PHE A 263 -7.61 -4.39 -0.14
CA PHE A 263 -7.88 -3.17 0.63
C PHE A 263 -6.69 -2.80 1.51
N GLN A 264 -6.09 -3.77 2.19
CA GLN A 264 -4.90 -3.49 2.98
C GLN A 264 -3.71 -3.10 2.11
N GLN A 265 -3.53 -3.72 0.94
CA GLN A 265 -2.52 -3.32 -0.04
C GLN A 265 -2.68 -1.84 -0.44
N LEU A 266 -3.90 -1.39 -0.70
CA LEU A 266 -4.20 0.02 -0.98
C LEU A 266 -3.82 0.91 0.21
N ASN A 267 -4.26 0.58 1.42
CA ASN A 267 -3.93 1.36 2.63
C ASN A 267 -2.42 1.53 2.81
N VAL A 268 -1.67 0.44 2.62
CA VAL A 268 -0.20 0.44 2.76
C VAL A 268 0.46 1.26 1.66
N SER A 269 -0.02 1.13 0.42
CA SER A 269 0.52 1.89 -0.72
C SER A 269 0.37 3.40 -0.54
N VAL A 270 -0.76 3.85 0.02
CA VAL A 270 -1.01 5.27 0.33
C VAL A 270 -0.13 5.74 1.48
N LYS A 271 0.03 4.93 2.54
CA LYS A 271 0.95 5.24 3.66
C LYS A 271 2.41 5.36 3.22
N LEU A 272 2.83 4.59 2.22
CA LEU A 272 4.19 4.66 1.65
C LEU A 272 4.31 5.69 0.52
N GLU A 273 3.23 6.42 0.22
CA GLU A 273 3.13 7.43 -0.85
C GLU A 273 3.51 6.88 -2.24
N LEU A 274 3.16 5.62 -2.49
CA LEU A 274 3.42 4.94 -3.76
C LEU A 274 2.22 5.09 -4.71
N TRP A 275 1.97 6.31 -5.17
CA TRP A 275 0.74 6.68 -5.90
C TRP A 275 0.46 5.83 -7.15
N GLN A 276 1.49 5.48 -7.93
CA GLN A 276 1.33 4.59 -9.09
C GLN A 276 0.89 3.17 -8.69
N GLU A 277 1.42 2.65 -7.58
CA GLU A 277 1.06 1.33 -7.05
C GLU A 277 -0.31 1.36 -6.38
N SER A 278 -0.65 2.47 -5.72
CA SER A 278 -1.99 2.73 -5.19
C SER A 278 -3.03 2.68 -6.31
N PHE A 279 -2.77 3.33 -7.44
CA PHE A 279 -3.67 3.29 -8.59
C PHE A 279 -3.88 1.86 -9.10
N LYS A 280 -2.80 1.09 -9.34
CA LYS A 280 -2.92 -0.33 -9.74
C LYS A 280 -3.70 -1.16 -8.71
N SER A 281 -3.51 -0.89 -7.42
CA SER A 281 -4.23 -1.57 -6.34
C SER A 281 -5.73 -1.26 -6.35
N VAL A 282 -6.12 -0.03 -6.72
CA VAL A 282 -7.53 0.33 -6.96
C VAL A 282 -8.14 -0.49 -8.11
N GLU A 283 -7.39 -0.71 -9.20
CA GLU A 283 -7.85 -1.56 -10.31
C GLU A 283 -7.99 -3.03 -9.91
N ASP A 284 -7.06 -3.54 -9.10
CA ASP A 284 -7.13 -4.89 -8.53
C ASP A 284 -8.40 -5.06 -7.69
N VAL A 285 -8.71 -4.07 -6.83
CA VAL A 285 -9.94 -4.06 -6.02
C VAL A 285 -11.19 -4.00 -6.91
N HIS A 286 -11.23 -3.11 -7.90
CA HIS A 286 -12.37 -2.97 -8.81
C HIS A 286 -12.65 -4.25 -9.61
N THR A 287 -11.60 -4.91 -10.08
CA THR A 287 -11.70 -6.21 -10.77
C THR A 287 -12.31 -7.27 -9.86
N LEU A 288 -11.85 -7.37 -8.62
CA LEU A 288 -12.41 -8.31 -7.63
C LEU A 288 -13.86 -7.96 -7.24
N LEU A 289 -14.19 -6.68 -7.11
CA LEU A 289 -15.57 -6.24 -6.85
C LEU A 289 -16.53 -6.59 -7.98
N THR A 290 -16.05 -6.54 -9.23
CA THR A 290 -16.85 -6.90 -10.40
C THR A 290 -17.05 -8.41 -10.51
N LEU A 291 -16.03 -9.20 -10.13
CA LEU A 291 -16.15 -10.66 -10.02
C LEU A 291 -17.04 -11.07 -8.83
N SER A 292 -17.06 -10.29 -7.76
CA SER A 292 -17.86 -10.57 -6.57
C SER A 292 -19.32 -10.25 -6.77
N LYS A 293 -20.17 -11.25 -6.48
CA LYS A 293 -21.62 -11.03 -6.35
C LYS A 293 -22.00 -10.44 -4.99
N ARG A 294 -21.12 -10.55 -3.99
CA ARG A 294 -21.38 -10.08 -2.62
C ARG A 294 -20.86 -8.66 -2.45
N GLN A 295 -21.70 -7.80 -1.88
CA GLN A 295 -21.30 -6.44 -1.54
C GLN A 295 -20.32 -6.45 -0.36
N PRO A 296 -19.23 -5.66 -0.44
CA PRO A 296 -18.28 -5.52 0.64
C PRO A 296 -18.88 -4.81 1.86
N LYS A 297 -18.25 -4.98 3.02
CA LYS A 297 -18.68 -4.30 4.26
C LYS A 297 -18.60 -2.77 4.09
N PRO A 298 -19.64 -2.00 4.45
CA PRO A 298 -19.66 -0.55 4.27
C PRO A 298 -18.47 0.17 4.94
N SER A 299 -18.08 -0.25 6.14
CA SER A 299 -16.94 0.34 6.87
C SER A 299 -15.62 0.26 6.08
N VAL A 300 -15.36 -0.85 5.39
CA VAL A 300 -14.14 -0.99 4.57
C VAL A 300 -14.23 -0.13 3.30
N MET A 301 -15.43 0.00 2.72
CA MET A 301 -15.65 0.85 1.55
C MET A 301 -15.49 2.34 1.85
N VAL A 302 -15.82 2.78 3.07
CA VAL A 302 -15.59 4.16 3.51
C VAL A 302 -14.09 4.48 3.46
N ASN A 303 -13.26 3.65 4.09
CA ASN A 303 -11.79 3.81 4.03
C ASN A 303 -11.24 3.69 2.59
N TYR A 304 -11.79 2.78 1.78
CA TYR A 304 -11.44 2.67 0.37
C TYR A 304 -11.68 3.98 -0.39
N TYR A 305 -12.87 4.57 -0.31
CA TYR A 305 -13.15 5.83 -1.02
C TYR A 305 -12.38 7.02 -0.44
N GLU A 306 -12.04 7.00 0.85
CA GLU A 306 -11.15 7.99 1.44
C GLU A 306 -9.76 7.95 0.79
N ASN A 307 -9.18 6.77 0.66
CA ASN A 307 -7.88 6.57 0.01
C ASN A 307 -7.92 6.87 -1.49
N VAL A 308 -8.99 6.46 -2.18
CA VAL A 308 -9.20 6.81 -3.60
C VAL A 308 -9.30 8.32 -3.78
N ALA A 309 -9.99 9.04 -2.88
CA ALA A 309 -10.06 10.49 -2.93
C ALA A 309 -8.67 11.13 -2.74
N LYS A 310 -7.85 10.64 -1.80
CA LYS A 310 -6.46 11.10 -1.61
C LYS A 310 -5.63 10.91 -2.88
N ILE A 311 -5.73 9.74 -3.53
CA ILE A 311 -5.02 9.45 -4.79
C ILE A 311 -5.41 10.44 -5.89
N PHE A 312 -6.70 10.74 -6.05
CA PHE A 312 -7.15 11.70 -7.07
C PHE A 312 -6.73 13.13 -6.79
N SER A 313 -6.68 13.54 -5.52
CA SER A 313 -6.17 14.85 -5.11
C SER A 313 -4.69 15.01 -5.48
N VAL A 314 -3.84 14.04 -5.13
CA VAL A 314 -2.41 14.08 -5.48
C VAL A 314 -2.18 13.99 -6.99
N SER A 315 -3.06 13.31 -7.71
CA SER A 315 -3.01 13.23 -9.17
C SER A 315 -3.47 14.52 -9.87
N GLY A 316 -3.99 15.53 -9.16
CA GLY A 316 -4.55 16.76 -9.73
C GLY A 316 -5.91 16.57 -10.43
N ASN A 317 -6.60 15.45 -10.21
CA ASN A 317 -7.88 15.15 -10.85
C ASN A 317 -9.05 15.55 -9.93
N ASN A 318 -9.34 16.85 -9.84
CA ASN A 318 -10.33 17.41 -8.91
C ASN A 318 -11.75 16.89 -9.13
N LEU A 319 -12.15 16.64 -10.39
CA LEU A 319 -13.45 16.08 -10.74
C LEU A 319 -13.69 14.68 -10.13
N PHE A 320 -12.71 13.78 -10.29
CA PHE A 320 -12.80 12.42 -9.75
C PHE A 320 -12.57 12.39 -8.23
N HIS A 321 -11.79 13.32 -7.71
CA HIS A 321 -11.67 13.55 -6.28
C HIS A 321 -13.04 13.89 -5.65
N ALA A 322 -13.76 14.87 -6.21
CA ALA A 322 -15.09 15.25 -5.75
C ALA A 322 -16.10 14.10 -5.86
N ALA A 323 -16.06 13.33 -6.95
CA ALA A 323 -16.89 12.14 -7.13
C ALA A 323 -16.57 11.03 -6.10
N ALA A 324 -15.29 10.84 -5.75
CA ALA A 324 -14.88 9.90 -4.70
C ALA A 324 -15.35 10.36 -3.32
N LYS A 325 -15.20 11.66 -3.00
CA LYS A 325 -15.72 12.27 -1.76
C LYS A 325 -17.24 12.18 -1.66
N GLN A 326 -17.94 12.26 -2.79
CA GLN A 326 -19.37 12.03 -2.83
C GLN A 326 -19.75 10.59 -2.44
N LYS A 327 -19.08 9.59 -3.02
CA LYS A 327 -19.31 8.17 -2.69
C LYS A 327 -18.99 7.90 -1.22
N TYR A 328 -17.92 8.50 -0.72
CA TYR A 328 -17.56 8.48 0.69
C TYR A 328 -18.69 9.04 1.57
N PHE A 329 -19.15 10.27 1.31
CA PHE A 329 -20.20 10.92 2.09
C PHE A 329 -21.50 10.10 2.09
N ASN A 330 -21.92 9.60 0.92
CA ASN A 330 -23.15 8.80 0.79
C ASN A 330 -23.14 7.50 1.62
N LEU A 331 -21.97 6.88 1.78
CA LEU A 331 -21.82 5.68 2.61
C LEU A 331 -21.65 6.04 4.08
N PHE A 332 -20.89 7.10 4.37
CA PHE A 332 -20.66 7.56 5.73
C PHE A 332 -21.96 8.08 6.38
N SER A 333 -22.83 8.75 5.63
CA SER A 333 -24.13 9.23 6.11
C SER A 333 -25.11 8.12 6.47
N GLN A 334 -24.90 6.90 5.95
CA GLN A 334 -25.71 5.72 6.27
C GLN A 334 -25.13 4.93 7.46
N SER A 335 -23.93 5.26 7.91
CA SER A 335 -23.26 4.57 9.01
C SER A 335 -23.88 4.96 10.35
N PRO A 336 -24.25 3.99 11.21
CA PRO A 336 -24.77 4.27 12.55
C PRO A 336 -23.71 4.80 13.52
N ILE A 337 -22.43 4.80 13.13
CA ILE A 337 -21.28 5.23 13.95
C ILE A 337 -20.98 6.72 13.75
N ALA A 338 -21.59 7.36 12.74
CA ALA A 338 -21.23 8.71 12.34
C ALA A 338 -21.67 9.76 13.38
N THR A 339 -20.71 10.51 13.92
CA THR A 339 -21.00 11.66 14.78
C THR A 339 -21.51 12.84 13.96
N VAL A 340 -22.30 13.72 14.58
CA VAL A 340 -22.88 14.89 13.89
C VAL A 340 -21.78 15.83 13.39
N ASP A 341 -20.71 16.01 14.16
CA ASP A 341 -19.59 16.87 13.79
C ASP A 341 -18.76 16.31 12.62
N GLU A 342 -18.50 14.99 12.61
CA GLU A 342 -17.82 14.34 11.49
C GLU A 342 -18.68 14.36 10.21
N LEU A 343 -20.00 14.24 10.35
CA LEU A 343 -20.93 14.38 9.21
C LEU A 343 -20.90 15.78 8.64
N LYS A 344 -20.93 16.81 9.50
CA LYS A 344 -20.81 18.21 9.11
C LYS A 344 -19.51 18.46 8.37
N LYS A 345 -18.39 18.03 8.94
CA LYS A 345 -17.07 18.16 8.32
C LYS A 345 -16.98 17.45 6.98
N SER A 346 -17.48 16.21 6.89
CA SER A 346 -17.51 15.44 5.64
C SER A 346 -18.38 16.09 4.56
N ALA A 347 -19.54 16.65 4.95
CA ALA A 347 -20.40 17.43 4.07
C ALA A 347 -19.71 18.70 3.55
N SER A 348 -19.05 19.45 4.43
CA SER A 348 -18.26 20.64 4.10
C SER A 348 -17.13 20.32 3.11
N ILE A 349 -16.36 19.26 3.35
CA ILE A 349 -15.31 18.79 2.42
C ILE A 349 -15.92 18.40 1.08
N HIS A 350 -17.04 17.68 1.07
CA HIS A 350 -17.69 17.28 -0.17
C HIS A 350 -18.15 18.50 -0.99
N LEU A 351 -18.78 19.49 -0.35
CA LEU A 351 -19.20 20.74 -0.99
C LEU A 351 -17.99 21.50 -1.55
N LEU A 352 -16.94 21.68 -0.75
CA LEU A 352 -15.72 22.37 -1.15
C LEU A 352 -15.01 21.67 -2.32
N SER A 353 -14.96 20.33 -2.29
CA SER A 353 -14.41 19.54 -3.38
C SER A 353 -15.19 19.69 -4.69
N ALA A 354 -16.50 19.92 -4.63
CA ALA A 354 -17.33 20.16 -5.81
C ALA A 354 -17.18 21.59 -6.33
N LEU A 355 -17.04 22.58 -5.43
CA LEU A 355 -16.84 23.98 -5.79
C LEU A 355 -15.47 24.26 -6.40
N SER A 356 -14.45 23.49 -6.01
CA SER A 356 -13.05 23.59 -6.48
C SER A 356 -12.76 22.89 -7.83
N ILE A 357 -13.77 22.36 -8.52
CA ILE A 357 -13.61 21.76 -9.86
C ILE A 357 -13.50 22.88 -10.92
N SER A 358 -12.39 23.00 -11.65
CA SER A 358 -12.29 24.07 -12.66
C SER A 358 -13.30 23.90 -13.78
N ASN A 359 -13.79 25.01 -14.35
CA ASN A 359 -14.65 24.97 -15.54
C ASN A 359 -13.88 24.52 -16.80
N ALA A 360 -12.54 24.56 -16.77
CA ALA A 360 -11.71 23.93 -17.80
C ALA A 360 -11.86 22.40 -17.74
N ASP A 361 -11.79 21.81 -16.55
CA ASP A 361 -11.95 20.36 -16.34
C ASP A 361 -13.33 19.84 -16.78
N SER A 362 -14.38 20.67 -16.65
CA SER A 362 -15.73 20.34 -17.11
C SER A 362 -15.92 20.52 -18.62
N ASN A 363 -15.31 21.54 -19.23
CA ASN A 363 -15.36 21.79 -20.67
C ASN A 363 -14.49 20.82 -21.49
N GLU A 364 -13.47 20.21 -20.88
CA GLU A 364 -12.71 19.09 -21.48
C GLU A 364 -13.56 17.81 -21.68
N SER A 365 -14.75 17.76 -21.08
CA SER A 365 -15.70 16.65 -21.22
C SER A 365 -16.96 16.99 -22.04
N ALA A 366 -17.27 18.28 -22.27
CA ALA A 366 -18.58 18.72 -22.75
C ALA A 366 -18.59 19.57 -24.04
N ASN A 367 -17.49 20.24 -24.42
CA ASN A 367 -17.46 21.04 -25.66
C ASN A 367 -17.01 20.20 -26.87
N ASP A 368 -17.91 19.31 -27.27
CA ASP A 368 -17.83 18.37 -28.39
C ASP A 368 -18.34 19.01 -29.73
N SER A 369 -18.22 20.33 -29.96
CA SER A 369 -18.89 20.93 -31.14
C SER A 369 -18.36 22.23 -31.75
N PHE A 370 -17.23 22.82 -31.34
CA PHE A 370 -16.74 24.05 -32.02
C PHE A 370 -15.24 24.18 -32.32
N SER A 371 -14.36 23.31 -31.83
CA SER A 371 -12.93 23.34 -32.22
C SER A 371 -12.61 22.32 -33.31
N SER A 372 -13.30 22.42 -34.45
CA SER A 372 -12.88 21.74 -35.68
C SER A 372 -11.67 22.48 -36.28
N SER A 373 -10.47 22.22 -35.75
CA SER A 373 -9.22 22.57 -36.43
C SER A 373 -8.17 21.46 -36.24
N ASN A 374 -8.45 20.34 -36.90
CA ASN A 374 -7.56 19.65 -37.84
C ASN A 374 -6.20 19.05 -37.45
N ASN A 375 -5.79 18.86 -36.18
CA ASN A 375 -4.57 18.06 -35.89
C ASN A 375 -4.49 17.27 -34.55
N LEU A 376 -5.56 17.15 -33.74
CA LEU A 376 -5.47 16.58 -32.37
C LEU A 376 -6.35 15.34 -32.05
N SER A 377 -7.03 14.75 -33.05
CA SER A 377 -8.04 13.68 -32.83
C SER A 377 -7.54 12.45 -32.05
N GLY A 378 -6.26 12.08 -32.16
CA GLY A 378 -5.70 10.94 -31.42
C GLY A 378 -5.54 11.16 -29.91
N ASN A 379 -5.29 12.40 -29.47
CA ASN A 379 -5.15 12.73 -28.04
C ASN A 379 -6.50 12.79 -27.34
N GLU A 380 -7.55 13.25 -28.02
CA GLU A 380 -8.90 13.36 -27.44
C GLU A 380 -9.51 12.00 -27.15
N ASP A 381 -9.37 11.03 -28.07
CA ASP A 381 -9.82 9.65 -27.86
C ASP A 381 -9.10 8.97 -26.70
N TYR A 382 -7.80 9.24 -26.54
CA TYR A 382 -7.01 8.73 -25.40
C TYR A 382 -7.54 9.29 -24.08
N ARG A 383 -7.78 10.60 -24.01
CA ARG A 383 -8.32 11.27 -22.80
C ARG A 383 -9.72 10.77 -22.44
N ARG A 384 -10.61 10.61 -23.43
CA ARG A 384 -11.97 10.07 -23.20
C ARG A 384 -11.92 8.63 -22.66
N ARG A 385 -11.05 7.77 -23.20
CA ARG A 385 -10.84 6.41 -22.67
C ARG A 385 -10.28 6.41 -21.25
N GLN A 386 -9.35 7.32 -20.96
CA GLN A 386 -8.80 7.49 -19.62
C GLN A 386 -9.89 7.90 -18.62
N SER A 387 -10.68 8.94 -18.92
CA SER A 387 -11.79 9.38 -18.07
C SER A 387 -12.85 8.30 -17.87
N ASN A 388 -13.18 7.52 -18.92
CA ASN A 388 -14.09 6.37 -18.79
C ASN A 388 -13.51 5.26 -17.90
N ARG A 389 -12.21 4.97 -18.00
CA ARG A 389 -11.53 4.03 -17.11
C ARG A 389 -11.59 4.51 -15.65
N LEU A 390 -11.32 5.78 -15.39
CA LEU A 390 -11.41 6.39 -14.06
C LEU A 390 -12.83 6.35 -13.49
N ALA A 391 -13.84 6.63 -14.32
CA ALA A 391 -15.25 6.50 -13.94
C ALA A 391 -15.63 5.06 -13.59
N SER A 392 -15.15 4.09 -14.38
CA SER A 392 -15.35 2.65 -14.10
C SER A 392 -14.80 2.27 -12.73
N LEU A 393 -13.60 2.74 -12.35
CA LEU A 393 -12.98 2.43 -11.05
C LEU A 393 -13.81 2.91 -9.85
N LEU A 394 -14.59 3.98 -10.02
CA LEU A 394 -15.55 4.49 -9.02
C LEU A 394 -16.93 3.82 -9.10
N ASN A 395 -17.10 2.80 -9.94
CA ASN A 395 -18.36 2.16 -10.28
C ASN A 395 -19.40 3.18 -10.80
N LEU A 396 -18.96 4.12 -11.62
CA LEU A 396 -19.82 5.07 -12.32
C LEU A 396 -19.99 4.63 -13.77
N ILE A 397 -21.25 4.59 -14.24
CA ILE A 397 -21.59 4.21 -15.62
C ILE A 397 -21.17 5.30 -16.62
N LYS A 398 -21.24 6.57 -16.19
CA LYS A 398 -20.89 7.74 -16.99
C LYS A 398 -19.87 8.58 -16.23
N VAL A 399 -18.99 9.25 -16.97
CA VAL A 399 -18.07 10.25 -16.40
C VAL A 399 -18.89 11.33 -15.67
N PRO A 400 -18.60 11.60 -14.39
CA PRO A 400 -19.31 12.62 -13.64
C PRO A 400 -18.99 14.00 -14.21
N THR A 401 -19.94 14.93 -14.15
CA THR A 401 -19.73 16.34 -14.49
C THR A 401 -19.89 17.19 -13.23
N ARG A 402 -19.26 18.38 -13.21
CA ARG A 402 -19.42 19.35 -12.11
C ARG A 402 -20.89 19.57 -11.78
N ASP A 403 -21.72 19.86 -12.78
CA ASP A 403 -23.15 20.09 -12.61
C ASP A 403 -23.88 18.86 -12.04
N SER A 404 -23.50 17.66 -12.45
CA SER A 404 -24.10 16.43 -11.91
C SER A 404 -23.79 16.25 -10.43
N ILE A 405 -22.58 16.61 -9.99
CA ILE A 405 -22.18 16.52 -8.59
C ILE A 405 -22.90 17.60 -7.78
N LEU A 406 -22.94 18.85 -8.25
CA LEU A 406 -23.64 19.95 -7.58
C LEU A 406 -25.15 19.69 -7.44
N ARG A 407 -25.81 19.19 -8.49
CA ARG A 407 -27.23 18.80 -8.40
C ARG A 407 -27.46 17.75 -7.32
N GLN A 408 -26.58 16.75 -7.24
CA GLN A 408 -26.70 15.69 -6.23
C GLN A 408 -26.45 16.20 -4.79
N ILE A 409 -25.64 17.24 -4.62
CA ILE A 409 -25.45 17.93 -3.32
C ILE A 409 -26.76 18.61 -2.90
N VAL A 410 -27.43 19.30 -3.82
CA VAL A 410 -28.72 19.97 -3.59
C VAL A 410 -29.82 18.94 -3.29
N ASP A 411 -29.95 17.91 -4.13
CA ASP A 411 -30.98 16.86 -3.98
C ASP A 411 -30.89 16.14 -2.63
N LYS A 412 -29.68 15.91 -2.14
CA LYS A 412 -29.42 15.23 -0.86
C LYS A 412 -29.43 16.17 0.35
N ASN A 413 -29.78 17.44 0.17
CA ASN A 413 -29.78 18.46 1.22
C ASN A 413 -28.44 18.58 1.97
N VAL A 414 -27.31 18.30 1.30
CA VAL A 414 -25.97 18.40 1.91
C VAL A 414 -25.69 19.84 2.36
N LEU A 415 -26.24 20.83 1.66
CA LEU A 415 -26.18 22.27 1.98
C LEU A 415 -26.72 22.62 3.37
N LYS A 416 -27.64 21.81 3.93
CA LYS A 416 -28.18 22.02 5.28
C LYS A 416 -27.28 21.43 6.36
N ILE A 417 -26.44 20.47 5.99
CA ILE A 417 -25.55 19.74 6.89
C ILE A 417 -24.18 20.44 6.94
N SER A 418 -23.74 21.02 5.83
CA SER A 418 -22.48 21.76 5.73
C SER A 418 -22.45 23.02 6.59
N ASP A 419 -21.25 23.55 6.80
CA ASP A 419 -21.09 24.83 7.49
C ASP A 419 -21.75 25.99 6.73
N ASN A 420 -22.36 26.91 7.49
CA ASN A 420 -23.12 28.04 6.94
C ASN A 420 -22.30 28.92 5.99
N TYR A 421 -21.01 29.17 6.29
CA TYR A 421 -20.14 30.00 5.45
C TYR A 421 -19.87 29.36 4.07
N LEU A 422 -19.82 28.01 3.99
CA LEU A 422 -19.68 27.31 2.70
C LEU A 422 -20.99 27.28 1.91
N THR A 423 -22.12 27.23 2.62
CA THR A 423 -23.43 27.35 1.98
C THR A 423 -23.60 28.76 1.38
N GLU A 424 -23.17 29.82 2.09
CA GLU A 424 -23.12 31.18 1.53
C GLU A 424 -22.19 31.24 0.31
N LEU A 425 -21.01 30.61 0.36
CA LEU A 425 -20.10 30.53 -0.78
C LEU A 425 -20.75 29.86 -2.01
N TYR A 426 -21.53 28.79 -1.81
CA TYR A 426 -22.26 28.13 -2.88
C TYR A 426 -23.27 29.10 -3.55
N HIS A 427 -24.08 29.81 -2.76
CA HIS A 427 -25.05 30.78 -3.27
C HIS A 427 -24.36 31.95 -4.00
N LEU A 428 -23.24 32.45 -3.46
CA LEU A 428 -22.45 33.52 -4.09
C LEU A 428 -21.85 33.09 -5.44
N LEU A 429 -21.45 31.82 -5.58
CA LEU A 429 -20.82 31.32 -6.79
C LEU A 429 -21.80 30.90 -7.89
N GLU A 430 -22.94 30.30 -7.54
CA GLU A 430 -23.85 29.68 -8.51
C GLU A 430 -25.16 30.44 -8.72
N GLU A 431 -25.65 31.22 -7.75
CA GLU A 431 -26.92 31.96 -7.87
C GLU A 431 -26.69 33.45 -8.19
N ASP A 432 -26.07 34.20 -7.28
CA ASP A 432 -26.01 35.67 -7.34
C ASP A 432 -24.57 36.23 -7.30
N LEU A 433 -23.90 36.23 -8.45
CA LEU A 433 -22.55 36.81 -8.56
C LEU A 433 -22.62 38.32 -8.85
N ASN A 434 -22.57 39.13 -7.80
CA ASN A 434 -22.44 40.59 -7.87
C ASN A 434 -20.96 41.01 -7.79
N PRO A 435 -20.31 41.46 -8.89
CA PRO A 435 -18.84 41.62 -8.94
C PRO A 435 -18.23 42.51 -7.85
N LEU A 436 -18.96 43.52 -7.38
CA LEU A 436 -18.49 44.50 -6.40
C LEU A 436 -18.50 43.94 -4.96
N THR A 437 -19.60 43.30 -4.57
CA THR A 437 -19.80 42.75 -3.21
C THR A 437 -19.15 41.37 -3.07
N PHE A 438 -18.94 40.69 -4.19
CA PHE A 438 -18.37 39.36 -4.25
C PHE A 438 -16.95 39.31 -3.69
N ALA A 439 -16.11 40.30 -4.01
CA ALA A 439 -14.73 40.35 -3.54
C ALA A 439 -14.64 40.42 -2.01
N SER A 440 -15.35 41.35 -1.37
CA SER A 440 -15.28 41.54 0.09
C SER A 440 -15.81 40.33 0.87
N LYS A 441 -16.95 39.76 0.46
CA LYS A 441 -17.54 38.59 1.13
C LYS A 441 -16.67 37.33 0.98
N THR A 442 -16.03 37.18 -0.17
CA THR A 442 -15.19 36.01 -0.45
C THR A 442 -13.92 36.02 0.40
N VAL A 443 -13.35 37.20 0.68
CA VAL A 443 -12.19 37.35 1.59
C VAL A 443 -12.54 36.90 3.01
N GLU A 444 -13.67 37.33 3.56
CA GLU A 444 -14.14 36.92 4.90
C GLU A 444 -14.30 35.38 4.98
N ILE A 445 -14.87 34.77 3.94
CA ILE A 445 -15.03 33.31 3.86
C ILE A 445 -13.66 32.61 3.76
N PHE A 446 -12.70 33.14 3.00
CA PHE A 446 -11.36 32.55 2.90
C PHE A 446 -10.58 32.61 4.21
N GLU A 447 -10.75 33.65 5.02
CA GLU A 447 -10.16 33.71 6.36
C GLU A 447 -10.70 32.59 7.27
N GLU A 448 -11.98 32.25 7.17
CA GLU A 448 -12.56 31.13 7.90
C GLU A 448 -12.09 29.77 7.38
N ILE A 449 -11.97 29.62 6.05
CA ILE A 449 -11.47 28.40 5.41
C ILE A 449 -9.99 28.15 5.77
N SER A 450 -9.17 29.20 5.81
CA SER A 450 -7.72 29.12 6.08
C SER A 450 -7.41 28.59 7.49
N LYS A 451 -8.33 28.79 8.45
CA LYS A 451 -8.20 28.26 9.83
C LYS A 451 -8.21 26.73 9.90
N VAL A 452 -8.72 26.03 8.87
CA VAL A 452 -8.84 24.57 8.85
C VAL A 452 -7.83 23.98 7.87
N GLU A 453 -6.83 23.26 8.38
CA GLU A 453 -5.74 22.66 7.59
C GLU A 453 -6.26 21.80 6.42
N GLU A 454 -7.32 21.01 6.64
CA GLU A 454 -7.89 20.13 5.61
C GLU A 454 -8.54 20.88 4.43
N TYR A 455 -8.90 22.15 4.60
CA TYR A 455 -9.51 22.94 3.53
C TYR A 455 -8.48 23.69 2.69
N GLN A 456 -7.24 23.81 3.17
CA GLN A 456 -6.18 24.57 2.50
C GLN A 456 -5.86 24.02 1.09
N ILE A 457 -6.00 22.70 0.91
CA ILE A 457 -5.77 22.01 -0.37
C ILE A 457 -6.67 22.57 -1.50
N TYR A 458 -7.84 23.14 -1.17
CA TYR A 458 -8.79 23.63 -2.17
C TYR A 458 -8.66 25.14 -2.45
N ILE A 459 -7.89 25.89 -1.66
CA ILE A 459 -7.83 27.35 -1.75
C ILE A 459 -7.33 27.79 -3.12
N GLU A 460 -6.23 27.22 -3.61
CA GLU A 460 -5.64 27.56 -4.90
C GLU A 460 -6.63 27.35 -6.06
N SER A 461 -7.26 26.18 -6.11
CA SER A 461 -8.25 25.86 -7.15
C SER A 461 -9.51 26.73 -7.04
N LEU A 462 -9.93 27.11 -5.83
CA LEU A 462 -11.09 28.00 -5.64
C LEU A 462 -10.78 29.41 -6.14
N ILE A 463 -9.59 29.95 -5.84
CA ILE A 463 -9.16 31.27 -6.30
C ILE A 463 -9.19 31.32 -7.84
N GLU A 464 -8.68 30.30 -8.51
CA GLU A 464 -8.71 30.22 -9.97
C GLU A 464 -10.14 30.26 -10.54
N ILE A 465 -11.06 29.49 -9.93
CA ILE A 465 -12.46 29.42 -10.35
C ILE A 465 -13.19 30.73 -10.11
N ILE A 466 -12.95 31.33 -8.95
CA ILE A 466 -13.48 32.61 -8.55
C ILE A 466 -13.04 33.68 -9.55
N LEU A 467 -11.75 33.78 -9.82
CA LEU A 467 -11.20 34.72 -10.80
C LEU A 467 -11.80 34.50 -12.18
N THR A 468 -11.88 33.24 -12.63
CA THR A 468 -12.46 32.90 -13.93
C THR A 468 -13.93 33.33 -14.04
N LYS A 469 -14.73 33.05 -13.00
CA LYS A 469 -16.15 33.45 -12.96
C LYS A 469 -16.30 34.97 -12.89
N LEU A 470 -15.48 35.64 -12.07
CA LEU A 470 -15.43 37.09 -11.95
C LEU A 470 -15.12 37.74 -13.30
N PHE A 471 -14.05 37.31 -13.98
CA PHE A 471 -13.67 37.84 -15.28
C PHE A 471 -14.72 37.57 -16.35
N LYS A 472 -15.34 36.39 -16.35
CA LYS A 472 -16.45 36.09 -17.26
C LYS A 472 -17.62 37.05 -17.05
N LYS A 473 -17.99 37.33 -15.79
CA LYS A 473 -19.07 38.27 -15.48
C LYS A 473 -18.73 39.72 -15.81
N ILE A 474 -17.49 40.15 -15.53
CA ILE A 474 -17.02 41.48 -15.92
C ILE A 474 -17.06 41.61 -17.45
N SER A 475 -16.65 40.59 -18.19
CA SER A 475 -16.69 40.58 -19.65
C SER A 475 -18.12 40.61 -20.22
N GLU A 476 -19.12 40.09 -19.51
CA GLU A 476 -20.53 40.17 -19.91
C GLU A 476 -21.13 41.56 -19.66
N ILE A 477 -20.64 42.30 -18.67
CA ILE A 477 -21.22 43.57 -18.21
C ILE A 477 -20.49 44.79 -18.78
N TYR A 478 -19.16 44.74 -18.91
CA TYR A 478 -18.32 45.88 -19.27
C TYR A 478 -17.66 45.68 -20.64
N GLU A 479 -17.73 46.71 -21.48
CA GLU A 479 -17.07 46.73 -22.79
C GLU A 479 -15.60 47.19 -22.71
N SER A 480 -15.28 48.09 -21.78
CA SER A 480 -13.90 48.52 -21.49
C SER A 480 -13.69 48.75 -19.99
N VAL A 481 -12.56 48.26 -19.48
CA VAL A 481 -12.23 48.32 -18.04
C VAL A 481 -10.78 48.75 -17.87
N LYS A 482 -10.52 49.64 -16.91
CA LYS A 482 -9.14 50.02 -16.54
C LYS A 482 -8.46 48.87 -15.82
N LEU A 483 -7.21 48.58 -16.18
CA LEU A 483 -6.45 47.48 -15.58
C LEU A 483 -6.31 47.64 -14.05
N ASP A 484 -6.08 48.85 -13.55
CA ASP A 484 -6.01 49.13 -12.11
C ASP A 484 -7.31 48.82 -11.36
N TYR A 485 -8.46 49.02 -12.01
CA TYR A 485 -9.76 48.71 -11.44
C TYR A 485 -9.98 47.19 -11.39
N LEU A 486 -9.55 46.47 -12.42
CA LEU A 486 -9.61 45.02 -12.48
C LEU A 486 -8.70 44.38 -11.42
N ILE A 487 -7.47 44.88 -11.26
CA ILE A 487 -6.55 44.41 -10.21
C ILE A 487 -7.19 44.56 -8.84
N LYS A 488 -7.68 45.75 -8.48
CA LYS A 488 -8.35 46.01 -7.19
C LYS A 488 -9.54 45.09 -6.91
N LEU A 489 -10.22 44.64 -7.95
CA LEU A 489 -11.40 43.78 -7.85
C LEU A 489 -11.02 42.29 -7.79
N SER A 490 -9.82 41.94 -8.28
CA SER A 490 -9.26 40.57 -8.29
C SER A 490 -8.29 40.28 -7.14
N THR A 491 -7.94 41.25 -6.31
CA THR A 491 -7.05 41.06 -5.16
C THR A 491 -7.84 40.39 -4.02
N PHE A 492 -7.75 39.06 -3.94
CA PHE A 492 -8.40 38.25 -2.89
C PHE A 492 -7.50 37.99 -1.66
N SER A 493 -6.24 38.46 -1.68
CA SER A 493 -5.40 38.73 -0.51
C SER A 493 -4.31 39.75 -0.88
N ASP A 494 -3.76 40.44 0.12
CA ASP A 494 -2.40 40.99 0.01
C ASP A 494 -1.36 39.86 -0.16
#